data_AF-A0A928RKL0-F1
#
_entry.id   AF-A0A928RKL0-F1
#
_cell.length_a   1.000
_cell.length_b   1.000
_cell.length_c   1.000
_cell.angle_alpha   90.00
_cell.angle_beta   90.00
_cell.angle_gamma   90.00
#
_symmetry.space_group_name_H-M   'P 1'
#
loop_
_entity.id
_entity.type
_entity.pdbx_description
1 polymer ?
#
loop_
_entity_poly.entity_id
_entity_poly.type
_entity_poly.pdbx_seq_one_letter_code
_entity_poly.pdbx_strand_id
1 'polypeptide(L)'
;MKRVFCIILILTFVLSSIPYSFAQGSDIKVVINGKEEVYDQNPIIVNGRTLVPMRAIFESLGATVEWNDIEKSVTAKKNSTTIKIGIGKKYATVNDKSIKLDTYATIVNGRTLVPVRFVSESLGAVVNWNDAERKVEITYQELYTKKLDFENITSFKDYLLGGGMPGKVTVEEGIDHSRKTGQYLKIEGFLTKSHRFKIHDIFPPEYVGERFTVSMWVMSPEYPSLVVVGAYGETNTTYATRPTVSEGYEIEAGKWTKIVFENVSASKIATMLGIYQDKSNLVISPVLYTDDIEVVCTKTTSDTNEALPQKEIISQEIISALENANLTIDYSFNDIESIPKSMIAGGANYNLNGLAVSDIYDVDDNGRSLLFGARSKPDHRIKVANAFSPENIGKKYVISMWVYIPQKSSKIKVSTFGVVGTAFAYTASDFKEFPIPKDEWTQVAFITEHKEELVTMVGIEQVAGSNVVSEMYIDDIKIGVIE
;
A
#
# COMPACT_ATOMS: atom_id res chain seq x y z
N MET A 1 -66.60 -50.10 -13.97
CA MET A 1 -65.84 -49.01 -14.64
C MET A 1 -65.99 -47.65 -13.95
N LYS A 2 -67.20 -47.15 -13.64
CA LYS A 2 -67.40 -45.84 -12.97
C LYS A 2 -66.71 -45.69 -11.59
N ARG A 3 -66.69 -46.74 -10.77
CA ARG A 3 -66.03 -46.72 -9.43
C ARG A 3 -64.50 -46.73 -9.50
N VAL A 4 -63.92 -47.35 -10.52
CA VAL A 4 -62.46 -47.39 -10.72
C VAL A 4 -61.96 -46.05 -11.26
N PHE A 5 -62.76 -45.38 -12.09
CA PHE A 5 -62.45 -44.04 -12.61
C PHE A 5 -62.46 -42.97 -11.52
N CYS A 6 -63.39 -43.04 -10.55
CA CYS A 6 -63.40 -42.13 -9.40
C CYS A 6 -62.19 -42.30 -8.46
N ILE A 7 -61.69 -43.53 -8.28
CA ILE A 7 -60.53 -43.80 -7.42
C ILE A 7 -59.25 -43.26 -8.06
N ILE A 8 -59.10 -43.39 -9.39
CA ILE A 8 -57.94 -42.84 -10.12
C ILE A 8 -57.96 -41.30 -10.10
N LEU A 9 -59.13 -40.67 -10.22
CA LEU A 9 -59.25 -39.20 -10.19
C LEU A 9 -58.94 -38.60 -8.81
N ILE A 10 -59.31 -39.29 -7.72
CA ILE A 10 -58.98 -38.90 -6.35
C ILE A 10 -57.48 -39.12 -6.08
N LEU A 11 -56.89 -40.18 -6.63
CA LEU A 11 -55.45 -40.44 -6.47
C LEU A 11 -54.60 -39.38 -7.20
N THR A 12 -55.04 -38.88 -8.36
CA THR A 12 -54.33 -37.79 -9.07
C THR A 12 -54.46 -36.43 -8.39
N PHE A 13 -55.57 -36.16 -7.67
CA PHE A 13 -55.76 -34.89 -6.95
C PHE A 13 -54.95 -34.84 -5.64
N VAL A 14 -54.66 -36.00 -5.03
CA VAL A 14 -53.81 -36.09 -3.83
C VAL A 14 -52.31 -36.01 -4.16
N LEU A 15 -51.90 -36.35 -5.39
CA LEU A 15 -50.51 -36.19 -5.84
C LEU A 15 -50.14 -34.76 -6.29
N SER A 16 -51.11 -33.86 -6.48
CA SER A 16 -50.85 -32.44 -6.81
C SER A 16 -50.71 -31.51 -5.60
N SER A 17 -50.87 -32.03 -4.38
CA SER A 17 -50.71 -31.28 -3.12
C SER A 17 -49.43 -31.69 -2.39
N ILE A 18 -48.31 -31.76 -3.11
CA ILE A 18 -47.01 -31.66 -2.44
C ILE A 18 -46.84 -30.16 -2.16
N PRO A 19 -46.85 -29.69 -0.90
CA PRO A 19 -46.33 -28.37 -0.62
C PRO A 19 -44.90 -28.33 -1.14
N TYR A 20 -44.63 -27.50 -2.15
CA TYR A 20 -43.27 -27.10 -2.45
C TYR A 20 -42.78 -26.38 -1.19
N SER A 21 -42.03 -27.09 -0.35
CA SER A 21 -41.19 -26.45 0.66
C SER A 21 -40.20 -25.59 -0.11
N PHE A 22 -40.48 -24.29 -0.21
CA PHE A 22 -39.43 -23.31 -0.39
C PHE A 22 -38.53 -23.47 0.83
N ALA A 23 -37.41 -24.18 0.69
CA ALA A 23 -36.34 -24.12 1.67
C ALA A 23 -35.82 -22.68 1.68
N GLN A 24 -36.38 -21.91 2.60
CA GLN A 24 -36.11 -20.51 2.85
C GLN A 24 -34.95 -20.44 3.85
N GLY A 25 -33.83 -19.86 3.40
CA GLY A 25 -32.63 -19.64 4.21
C GLY A 25 -31.59 -20.74 4.04
N SER A 26 -30.36 -20.39 3.68
CA SER A 26 -29.26 -21.34 3.83
C SER A 26 -28.95 -21.50 5.34
N ASP A 27 -28.62 -22.71 5.77
CA ASP A 27 -28.15 -23.02 7.14
C ASP A 27 -26.69 -22.58 7.38
N ILE A 28 -26.16 -21.65 6.57
CA ILE A 28 -24.75 -21.27 6.66
C ILE A 28 -24.58 -20.27 7.80
N LYS A 29 -23.77 -20.66 8.79
CA LYS A 29 -23.38 -19.78 9.89
C LYS A 29 -22.08 -19.05 9.57
N VAL A 30 -21.97 -17.81 10.02
CA VAL A 30 -20.70 -17.06 9.97
C VAL A 30 -20.37 -16.66 11.40
N VAL A 31 -19.17 -17.02 11.85
CA VAL A 31 -18.67 -16.71 13.19
C VAL A 31 -17.39 -15.89 13.06
N ILE A 32 -17.39 -14.68 13.59
CA ILE A 32 -16.22 -13.78 13.59
C ILE A 32 -15.71 -13.66 15.03
N ASN A 33 -14.45 -14.02 15.26
CA ASN A 33 -13.82 -13.99 16.59
C ASN A 33 -14.68 -14.67 17.68
N GLY A 34 -15.30 -15.80 17.36
CA GLY A 34 -16.15 -16.58 18.27
C GLY A 34 -17.60 -16.09 18.40
N LYS A 35 -17.97 -14.98 17.75
CA LYS A 35 -19.35 -14.45 17.75
C LYS A 35 -20.09 -14.81 16.46
N GLU A 36 -21.25 -15.46 16.58
CA GLU A 36 -22.12 -15.76 15.43
C GLU A 36 -22.79 -14.46 14.93
N GLU A 37 -22.65 -14.22 13.63
CA GLU A 37 -23.19 -13.04 12.95
C GLU A 37 -24.55 -13.38 12.33
N VAL A 38 -25.49 -12.44 12.47
CA VAL A 38 -26.85 -12.57 11.94
C VAL A 38 -27.06 -11.53 10.87
N TYR A 39 -27.55 -11.98 9.72
CA TYR A 39 -27.74 -11.13 8.54
C TYR A 39 -29.21 -11.08 8.15
N ASP A 40 -29.64 -9.92 7.62
CA ASP A 40 -30.98 -9.74 7.04
C ASP A 40 -31.15 -10.50 5.71
N GLN A 41 -30.03 -10.77 5.04
CA GLN A 41 -29.91 -11.70 3.94
C GLN A 41 -28.94 -12.82 4.34
N ASN A 42 -29.42 -14.05 4.48
CA ASN A 42 -28.56 -15.17 4.84
C ASN A 42 -27.43 -15.36 3.82
N PRO A 43 -26.25 -15.85 4.24
CA PRO A 43 -25.20 -16.25 3.33
C PRO A 43 -25.72 -17.30 2.34
N ILE A 44 -25.07 -17.50 1.21
CA ILE A 44 -25.44 -18.55 0.24
C ILE A 44 -24.18 -19.22 -0.30
N ILE A 45 -24.30 -20.44 -0.81
CA ILE A 45 -23.21 -21.07 -1.58
C ILE A 45 -23.54 -20.93 -3.07
N VAL A 46 -22.60 -20.36 -3.83
CA VAL A 46 -22.65 -20.29 -5.29
C VAL A 46 -21.33 -20.83 -5.83
N ASN A 47 -21.40 -21.84 -6.70
CA ASN A 47 -20.23 -22.50 -7.29
C ASN A 47 -19.20 -22.99 -6.24
N GLY A 48 -19.68 -23.55 -5.13
CA GLY A 48 -18.80 -24.06 -4.06
C GLY A 48 -18.07 -22.97 -3.28
N ARG A 49 -18.58 -21.73 -3.31
CA ARG A 49 -18.07 -20.60 -2.54
C ARG A 49 -19.18 -19.96 -1.72
N THR A 50 -18.89 -19.69 -0.46
CA THR A 50 -19.81 -18.99 0.44
C THR A 50 -19.77 -17.50 0.15
N LEU A 51 -20.93 -16.94 -0.15
CA LEU A 51 -21.19 -15.54 -0.37
C LEU A 51 -21.93 -14.97 0.84
N VAL A 52 -21.47 -13.83 1.35
CA VAL A 52 -22.04 -13.14 2.52
C VAL A 52 -22.46 -11.72 2.15
N PRO A 53 -23.45 -11.12 2.83
CA PRO A 53 -23.80 -9.72 2.60
C PRO A 53 -22.61 -8.81 2.87
N MET A 54 -22.19 -8.08 1.84
CA MET A 54 -20.95 -7.32 1.83
C MET A 54 -20.87 -6.31 2.97
N ARG A 55 -21.91 -5.49 3.13
CA ARG A 55 -21.91 -4.43 4.15
C ARG A 55 -21.68 -4.99 5.56
N ALA A 56 -22.43 -6.03 5.92
CA ALA A 56 -22.41 -6.58 7.26
C ALA A 56 -21.05 -7.22 7.59
N ILE A 57 -20.45 -7.98 6.66
CA ILE A 57 -19.12 -8.58 6.91
C ILE A 57 -18.02 -7.53 7.02
N PHE A 58 -18.05 -6.48 6.19
CA PHE A 58 -17.04 -5.43 6.22
C PHE A 58 -17.15 -4.57 7.48
N GLU A 59 -18.36 -4.19 7.87
CA GLU A 59 -18.60 -3.42 9.10
C GLU A 59 -18.23 -4.24 10.34
N SER A 60 -18.57 -5.54 10.41
CA SER A 60 -18.17 -6.42 11.51
C SER A 60 -16.65 -6.65 11.59
N LEU A 61 -15.93 -6.41 10.48
CA LEU A 61 -14.47 -6.41 10.42
C LEU A 61 -13.86 -5.00 10.59
N GLY A 62 -14.66 -3.98 10.90
CA GLY A 62 -14.19 -2.61 11.18
C GLY A 62 -13.94 -1.73 9.95
N ALA A 63 -14.48 -2.09 8.79
CA ALA A 63 -14.40 -1.31 7.56
C ALA A 63 -15.64 -0.42 7.36
N THR A 64 -15.48 0.74 6.72
CA THR A 64 -16.58 1.55 6.19
C THR A 64 -16.97 1.06 4.80
N VAL A 65 -18.24 1.20 4.40
CA VAL A 65 -18.76 0.66 3.13
C VAL A 65 -19.64 1.66 2.38
N GLU A 66 -19.27 1.92 1.13
CA GLU A 66 -19.94 2.83 0.20
C GLU A 66 -20.46 2.08 -1.03
N TRP A 67 -21.65 2.43 -1.51
CA TRP A 67 -22.23 1.90 -2.75
C TRP A 67 -22.20 2.97 -3.85
N ASN A 68 -21.67 2.61 -5.01
CA ASN A 68 -21.75 3.41 -6.23
C ASN A 68 -22.83 2.81 -7.14
N ASP A 69 -23.95 3.53 -7.27
CA ASP A 69 -25.08 3.07 -8.07
C ASP A 69 -24.86 3.18 -9.59
N ILE A 70 -23.99 4.09 -10.02
CA ILE A 70 -23.66 4.29 -11.44
C ILE A 70 -22.78 3.14 -11.94
N GLU A 71 -21.73 2.83 -11.19
CA GLU A 71 -20.76 1.79 -11.54
C GLU A 71 -21.22 0.39 -11.13
N LYS A 72 -22.32 0.30 -10.36
CA LYS A 72 -22.79 -0.92 -9.69
C LYS A 72 -21.64 -1.62 -8.97
N SER A 73 -20.99 -0.87 -8.08
CA SER A 73 -19.86 -1.36 -7.29
C SER A 73 -19.98 -0.94 -5.84
N VAL A 74 -19.42 -1.76 -4.95
CA VAL A 74 -19.25 -1.41 -3.54
C VAL A 74 -17.77 -1.12 -3.29
N THR A 75 -17.47 -0.10 -2.49
CA THR A 75 -16.14 0.19 -1.97
C THR A 75 -16.15 0.04 -0.46
N ALA A 76 -15.27 -0.81 0.08
CA ALA A 76 -15.02 -0.94 1.50
C ALA A 76 -13.66 -0.34 1.87
N LYS A 77 -13.53 0.34 3.01
CA LYS A 77 -12.27 0.93 3.47
C LYS A 77 -12.00 0.60 4.93
N LYS A 78 -10.83 0.07 5.24
CA LYS A 78 -10.33 -0.14 6.60
C LYS A 78 -8.86 0.25 6.65
N ASN A 79 -8.50 1.21 7.51
CA ASN A 79 -7.13 1.75 7.58
C ASN A 79 -6.64 2.19 6.19
N SER A 80 -5.49 1.67 5.73
CA SER A 80 -4.92 1.88 4.40
C SER A 80 -5.54 0.99 3.32
N THR A 81 -6.42 0.04 3.68
CA THR A 81 -6.99 -0.95 2.75
C THR A 81 -8.31 -0.47 2.15
N THR A 82 -8.37 -0.33 0.83
CA THR A 82 -9.57 0.00 0.04
C THR A 82 -9.92 -1.14 -0.90
N ILE A 83 -11.09 -1.76 -0.73
CA ILE A 83 -11.55 -2.88 -1.53
C ILE A 83 -12.74 -2.43 -2.39
N LYS A 84 -12.63 -2.46 -3.72
CA LYS A 84 -13.73 -2.14 -4.65
C LYS A 84 -14.20 -3.38 -5.39
N ILE A 85 -15.47 -3.70 -5.29
CA ILE A 85 -16.06 -4.90 -5.90
C ILE A 85 -17.20 -4.50 -6.81
N GLY A 86 -17.08 -4.81 -8.11
CA GLY A 86 -18.15 -4.63 -9.09
C GLY A 86 -19.10 -5.83 -9.13
N ILE A 87 -20.41 -5.58 -9.22
CA ILE A 87 -21.41 -6.64 -9.35
C ILE A 87 -21.27 -7.36 -10.69
N GLY A 88 -21.30 -8.70 -10.66
CA GLY A 88 -21.15 -9.54 -11.85
C GLY A 88 -19.75 -9.50 -12.46
N LYS A 89 -18.78 -8.87 -11.80
CA LYS A 89 -17.38 -8.84 -12.23
C LYS A 89 -16.63 -10.02 -11.63
N LYS A 90 -15.67 -10.54 -12.41
CA LYS A 90 -14.76 -11.62 -11.97
C LYS A 90 -13.55 -11.07 -11.21
N TYR A 91 -13.40 -9.76 -11.17
CA TYR A 91 -12.29 -9.06 -10.56
C TYR A 91 -12.84 -7.98 -9.62
N ALA A 92 -12.18 -7.84 -8.48
CA ALA A 92 -12.29 -6.72 -7.56
C ALA A 92 -10.96 -5.96 -7.55
N THR A 93 -10.88 -4.80 -6.91
CA THR A 93 -9.60 -4.17 -6.57
C THR A 93 -9.42 -4.14 -5.06
N VAL A 94 -8.17 -4.30 -4.61
CA VAL A 94 -7.73 -4.11 -3.22
C VAL A 94 -6.53 -3.15 -3.30
N ASN A 95 -6.64 -1.96 -2.72
CA ASN A 95 -5.66 -0.87 -2.88
C ASN A 95 -5.30 -0.63 -4.34
N ASP A 96 -6.35 -0.51 -5.17
CA ASP A 96 -6.25 -0.33 -6.62
C ASP A 96 -5.62 -1.49 -7.42
N LYS A 97 -5.12 -2.53 -6.76
CA LYS A 97 -4.66 -3.79 -7.39
C LYS A 97 -5.83 -4.70 -7.73
N SER A 98 -5.91 -5.15 -8.99
CA SER A 98 -6.95 -6.07 -9.44
C SER A 98 -6.74 -7.49 -8.90
N ILE A 99 -7.72 -8.03 -8.18
CA ILE A 99 -7.74 -9.39 -7.62
C ILE A 99 -8.89 -10.17 -8.22
N LYS A 100 -8.58 -11.37 -8.72
CA LYS A 100 -9.58 -12.30 -9.25
C LYS A 100 -10.41 -12.88 -8.12
N LEU A 101 -11.73 -12.83 -8.28
CA LEU A 101 -12.67 -13.46 -7.37
C LEU A 101 -12.88 -14.92 -7.74
N ASP A 102 -12.89 -15.78 -6.71
CA ASP A 102 -13.24 -17.20 -6.84
C ASP A 102 -14.66 -17.43 -7.37
N THR A 103 -15.57 -16.49 -7.08
CA THR A 103 -16.92 -16.45 -7.62
C THR A 103 -17.39 -15.01 -7.73
N TYR A 104 -18.39 -14.76 -8.56
CA TYR A 104 -18.90 -13.42 -8.83
C TYR A 104 -19.60 -12.83 -7.61
N ALA A 105 -19.37 -11.55 -7.35
CA ALA A 105 -20.26 -10.77 -6.50
C ALA A 105 -21.65 -10.67 -7.15
N THR A 106 -22.70 -10.90 -6.38
CA THR A 106 -24.07 -10.99 -6.91
C THR A 106 -25.04 -10.20 -6.05
N ILE A 107 -26.19 -9.82 -6.62
CA ILE A 107 -27.28 -9.21 -5.87
C ILE A 107 -28.36 -10.24 -5.62
N VAL A 108 -28.72 -10.43 -4.35
CA VAL A 108 -29.85 -11.27 -3.93
C VAL A 108 -30.71 -10.46 -2.98
N ASN A 109 -32.01 -10.37 -3.26
CA ASN A 109 -32.99 -9.62 -2.46
C ASN A 109 -32.57 -8.17 -2.14
N GLY A 110 -31.90 -7.50 -3.09
CA GLY A 110 -31.42 -6.12 -2.91
C GLY A 110 -30.19 -5.98 -2.01
N ARG A 111 -29.52 -7.09 -1.67
CA ARG A 111 -28.23 -7.09 -0.98
C ARG A 111 -27.13 -7.55 -1.93
N THR A 112 -25.99 -6.87 -1.90
CA THR A 112 -24.76 -7.31 -2.56
C THR A 112 -24.11 -8.39 -1.71
N LEU A 113 -23.91 -9.58 -2.27
CA LEU A 113 -23.18 -10.67 -1.64
C LEU A 113 -21.84 -10.89 -2.33
N VAL A 114 -20.83 -11.20 -1.53
CA VAL A 114 -19.43 -11.30 -1.95
C VAL A 114 -18.74 -12.52 -1.34
N PRO A 115 -17.70 -13.07 -1.99
CA PRO A 115 -17.01 -14.25 -1.47
C PRO A 115 -16.40 -13.94 -0.10
N VAL A 116 -16.85 -14.67 0.94
CA VAL A 116 -16.47 -14.40 2.33
C VAL A 116 -14.96 -14.48 2.54
N ARG A 117 -14.32 -15.45 1.89
CA ARG A 117 -12.87 -15.63 1.97
C ARG A 117 -12.13 -14.42 1.43
N PHE A 118 -12.46 -14.00 0.21
CA PHE A 118 -11.84 -12.85 -0.45
C PHE A 118 -11.90 -11.61 0.46
N VAL A 119 -13.07 -11.27 0.97
CA VAL A 119 -13.23 -10.03 1.74
C VAL A 119 -12.54 -10.08 3.10
N SER A 120 -12.59 -11.23 3.78
CA SER A 120 -11.97 -11.38 5.09
C SER A 120 -10.45 -11.45 5.01
N GLU A 121 -9.90 -12.21 4.05
CA GLU A 121 -8.46 -12.32 3.85
C GLU A 121 -7.87 -11.00 3.31
N SER A 122 -8.60 -10.28 2.45
CA SER A 122 -8.20 -8.93 2.01
C SER A 122 -8.10 -7.92 3.16
N LEU A 123 -8.73 -8.22 4.31
CA LEU A 123 -8.65 -7.43 5.54
C LEU A 123 -7.73 -8.05 6.58
N GLY A 124 -6.95 -9.08 6.24
CA GLY A 124 -5.99 -9.74 7.13
C GLY A 124 -6.57 -10.79 8.08
N ALA A 125 -7.81 -11.24 7.86
CA ALA A 125 -8.45 -12.29 8.67
C ALA A 125 -8.22 -13.68 8.06
N VAL A 126 -8.10 -14.68 8.92
CA VAL A 126 -8.05 -16.10 8.52
C VAL A 126 -9.46 -16.65 8.42
N VAL A 127 -9.76 -17.38 7.34
CA VAL A 127 -11.08 -17.96 7.10
C VAL A 127 -11.02 -19.48 7.01
N ASN A 128 -11.72 -20.15 7.92
CA ASN A 128 -11.88 -21.59 7.93
C ASN A 128 -13.34 -21.99 7.61
N TRP A 129 -13.51 -23.15 6.96
CA TRP A 129 -14.82 -23.75 6.71
C TRP A 129 -14.97 -25.03 7.54
N ASN A 130 -15.99 -25.07 8.38
CA ASN A 130 -16.40 -26.27 9.09
C ASN A 130 -17.59 -26.90 8.36
N ASP A 131 -17.33 -28.03 7.70
CA ASP A 131 -18.32 -28.70 6.86
C ASP A 131 -19.46 -29.34 7.68
N ALA A 132 -19.12 -29.95 8.83
CA ALA A 132 -20.09 -30.63 9.70
C ALA A 132 -21.13 -29.66 10.27
N GLU A 133 -20.71 -28.43 10.59
CA GLU A 133 -21.57 -27.39 11.15
C GLU A 133 -22.07 -26.39 10.09
N ARG A 134 -21.70 -26.57 8.82
CA ARG A 134 -21.94 -25.62 7.71
C ARG A 134 -21.59 -24.17 8.10
N LYS A 135 -20.41 -24.00 8.69
CA LYS A 135 -20.01 -22.76 9.38
C LYS A 135 -18.73 -22.19 8.80
N VAL A 136 -18.75 -20.90 8.49
CA VAL A 136 -17.55 -20.10 8.22
C VAL A 136 -17.04 -19.57 9.55
N GLU A 137 -15.80 -19.89 9.90
CA GLU A 137 -15.10 -19.32 11.04
C GLU A 137 -14.07 -18.31 10.55
N ILE A 138 -14.19 -17.08 11.00
CA ILE A 138 -13.31 -15.96 10.65
C ILE A 138 -12.60 -15.53 11.92
N THR A 139 -11.27 -15.61 11.90
CA THR A 139 -10.44 -15.18 13.03
C THR A 139 -9.54 -14.06 12.56
N TYR A 140 -9.66 -12.90 13.21
CA TYR A 140 -8.76 -11.77 13.03
C TYR A 140 -8.01 -11.57 14.34
N GLN A 141 -6.71 -11.89 14.34
CA GLN A 141 -5.91 -11.87 15.55
C GLN A 141 -5.21 -10.50 15.70
N GLU A 142 -5.91 -9.57 16.36
CA GLU A 142 -5.25 -8.40 16.95
C GLU A 142 -4.38 -8.91 18.10
N LEU A 143 -3.06 -8.76 17.94
CA LEU A 143 -2.10 -9.22 18.94
C LEU A 143 -1.97 -8.20 20.08
N TYR A 144 -2.16 -6.92 19.77
CA TYR A 144 -2.06 -5.83 20.74
C TYR A 144 -2.81 -4.59 20.27
N THR A 145 -3.49 -3.90 21.17
CA THR A 145 -4.07 -2.57 20.92
C THR A 145 -3.72 -1.62 22.06
N LYS A 146 -3.51 -0.34 21.72
CA LYS A 146 -3.33 0.74 22.69
C LYS A 146 -4.02 1.99 22.18
N LYS A 147 -4.91 2.54 22.99
CA LYS A 147 -5.58 3.81 22.73
C LYS A 147 -5.08 4.87 23.71
N LEU A 148 -4.81 6.06 23.20
CA LEU A 148 -4.50 7.26 23.94
C LEU A 148 -5.53 8.31 23.50
N ASP A 149 -6.71 8.28 24.13
CA ASP A 149 -7.61 9.43 24.12
C ASP A 149 -7.18 10.36 25.25
N PHE A 150 -6.88 11.62 24.95
CA PHE A 150 -6.31 12.52 25.97
C PHE A 150 -7.36 13.08 26.95
N GLU A 151 -8.51 12.40 27.01
CA GLU A 151 -9.67 12.74 27.81
C GLU A 151 -9.46 12.33 29.28
N ASN A 152 -9.64 13.28 30.21
CA ASN A 152 -9.51 13.09 31.67
C ASN A 152 -8.08 12.75 32.15
N ILE A 153 -7.05 13.07 31.39
CA ILE A 153 -5.67 12.89 31.80
C ILE A 153 -5.22 14.06 32.68
N THR A 154 -4.85 13.77 33.93
CA THR A 154 -4.44 14.77 34.93
C THR A 154 -2.92 14.89 35.09
N SER A 155 -2.14 13.96 34.52
CA SER A 155 -0.68 13.95 34.60
C SER A 155 -0.07 13.17 33.44
N PHE A 156 0.87 13.81 32.73
CA PHE A 156 1.61 13.26 31.59
C PHE A 156 3.05 12.87 31.96
N LYS A 157 3.33 12.64 33.26
CA LYS A 157 4.69 12.54 33.82
C LYS A 157 5.57 11.42 33.24
N ASP A 158 4.98 10.43 32.57
CA ASP A 158 5.71 9.28 32.03
C ASP A 158 6.13 9.43 30.56
N TYR A 159 5.91 10.61 29.94
CA TYR A 159 6.14 10.84 28.50
C TYR A 159 7.30 11.81 28.15
N LEU A 160 8.25 12.07 29.07
CA LEU A 160 9.42 12.96 28.84
C LEU A 160 10.43 12.35 27.83
N LEU A 161 10.50 12.77 26.55
CA LEU A 161 11.04 14.01 25.94
C LEU A 161 12.56 14.05 25.69
N GLY A 162 13.05 13.11 24.88
CA GLY A 162 14.35 13.22 24.20
C GLY A 162 14.28 14.09 22.94
N GLY A 163 15.36 14.82 22.62
CA GLY A 163 15.45 15.69 21.43
C GLY A 163 15.25 17.18 21.67
N GLY A 164 15.22 17.64 22.93
CA GLY A 164 15.19 19.08 23.26
C GLY A 164 13.80 19.67 23.54
N MET A 165 12.80 18.82 23.79
CA MET A 165 11.43 19.23 24.13
C MET A 165 10.97 19.09 25.61
N PRO A 166 11.82 18.83 26.62
CA PRO A 166 11.31 18.56 27.97
C PRO A 166 10.47 19.72 28.53
N GLY A 167 9.29 19.40 29.08
CA GLY A 167 8.36 20.38 29.66
C GLY A 167 7.60 21.24 28.65
N LYS A 168 7.56 20.82 27.38
CA LYS A 168 6.87 21.55 26.28
C LYS A 168 5.60 20.85 25.78
N VAL A 169 5.12 19.86 26.53
CA VAL A 169 3.88 19.15 26.20
C VAL A 169 2.89 19.38 27.31
N THR A 170 1.72 19.88 26.96
CA THR A 170 0.61 20.19 27.88
C THR A 170 -0.69 19.62 27.33
N VAL A 171 -1.63 19.31 28.21
CA VAL A 171 -3.02 19.04 27.81
C VAL A 171 -3.73 20.38 27.71
N GLU A 172 -4.45 20.63 26.61
CA GLU A 172 -5.32 21.79 26.44
C GLU A 172 -6.75 21.35 26.20
N GLU A 173 -7.70 22.18 26.64
CA GLU A 173 -9.13 22.01 26.37
C GLU A 173 -9.55 22.94 25.23
N GLY A 174 -10.31 22.43 24.27
CA GLY A 174 -10.82 23.25 23.17
C GLY A 174 -11.60 22.45 22.14
N ILE A 175 -11.64 22.95 20.90
CA ILE A 175 -12.26 22.23 19.78
C ILE A 175 -11.36 21.06 19.39
N ASP A 176 -11.78 19.87 19.79
CA ASP A 176 -11.15 18.62 19.41
C ASP A 176 -11.63 18.16 18.01
N HIS A 177 -10.85 17.30 17.35
CA HIS A 177 -11.17 16.69 16.07
C HIS A 177 -12.45 15.82 16.12
N SER A 178 -12.77 15.19 17.26
CA SER A 178 -13.92 14.29 17.41
C SER A 178 -15.17 15.00 17.95
N ARG A 179 -14.99 16.08 18.72
CA ARG A 179 -16.05 16.76 19.47
C ARG A 179 -15.91 18.28 19.41
N LYS A 180 -17.05 18.98 19.51
CA LYS A 180 -17.07 20.46 19.62
C LYS A 180 -16.24 21.00 20.80
N THR A 181 -16.01 20.17 21.82
CA THR A 181 -15.16 20.43 23.00
C THR A 181 -14.51 19.12 23.48
N GLY A 182 -13.20 19.12 23.76
CA GLY A 182 -12.43 17.96 24.25
C GLY A 182 -11.02 18.34 24.72
N GLN A 183 -10.27 17.37 25.23
CA GLN A 183 -8.87 17.52 25.65
C GLN A 183 -7.92 16.94 24.59
N TYR A 184 -6.85 17.66 24.26
CA TYR A 184 -5.83 17.21 23.32
C TYR A 184 -4.44 17.61 23.79
N LEU A 185 -3.40 16.99 23.22
CA LEU A 185 -2.03 17.40 23.50
C LEU A 185 -1.65 18.61 22.67
N LYS A 186 -1.12 19.62 23.34
CA LYS A 186 -0.33 20.69 22.75
C LYS A 186 1.15 20.40 22.96
N ILE A 187 1.91 20.49 21.87
CA ILE A 187 3.36 20.45 21.87
C ILE A 187 3.88 21.80 21.39
N GLU A 188 4.64 22.50 22.23
CA GLU A 188 5.19 23.82 21.94
C GLU A 188 6.72 23.84 21.84
N GLY A 189 7.29 24.96 21.43
CA GLY A 189 8.75 25.15 21.45
C GLY A 189 9.51 24.39 20.36
N PHE A 190 8.87 24.09 19.23
CA PHE A 190 9.61 23.62 18.05
C PHE A 190 10.47 24.76 17.49
N LEU A 191 11.80 24.66 17.66
CA LEU A 191 12.76 25.65 17.14
C LEU A 191 13.62 25.06 16.00
N THR A 192 13.85 23.76 16.05
CA THR A 192 14.78 23.05 15.17
C THR A 192 14.19 21.73 14.69
N LYS A 193 14.67 21.24 13.55
CA LYS A 193 14.30 19.92 13.00
C LYS A 193 14.70 18.73 13.88
N SER A 194 15.52 18.98 14.92
CA SER A 194 15.93 17.97 15.90
C SER A 194 14.94 17.79 17.04
N HIS A 195 14.02 18.76 17.24
CA HIS A 195 13.02 18.68 18.29
C HIS A 195 11.96 17.66 17.94
N ARG A 196 11.78 16.69 18.83
CA ARG A 196 10.80 15.63 18.70
C ARG A 196 10.12 15.40 20.03
N PHE A 197 8.82 15.16 19.96
CA PHE A 197 8.05 14.57 21.05
C PHE A 197 8.11 13.05 20.90
N LYS A 198 8.15 12.30 22.01
CA LYS A 198 8.11 10.84 21.98
C LYS A 198 7.15 10.31 23.03
N ILE A 199 6.50 9.20 22.70
CA ILE A 199 5.54 8.48 23.54
C ILE A 199 6.10 7.08 23.78
N HIS A 200 6.23 6.68 25.06
CA HIS A 200 6.73 5.36 25.46
C HIS A 200 5.70 4.25 25.23
N ASP A 201 6.21 3.02 25.17
CA ASP A 201 5.43 1.78 25.16
C ASP A 201 4.37 1.71 24.06
N ILE A 202 4.75 2.12 22.85
CA ILE A 202 3.90 2.06 21.65
C ILE A 202 4.15 0.79 20.85
N PHE A 203 5.40 0.33 20.80
CA PHE A 203 5.80 -0.88 20.07
C PHE A 203 6.43 -1.88 21.05
N PRO A 204 5.64 -2.75 21.71
CA PRO A 204 6.18 -3.67 22.71
C PRO A 204 7.21 -4.66 22.12
N PRO A 205 8.34 -4.92 22.80
CA PRO A 205 9.42 -5.77 22.30
C PRO A 205 9.04 -7.22 21.96
N GLU A 206 7.95 -7.73 22.53
CA GLU A 206 7.43 -9.07 22.30
C GLU A 206 6.78 -9.25 20.92
N TYR A 207 6.41 -8.16 20.25
CA TYR A 207 5.81 -8.15 18.91
C TYR A 207 6.81 -7.72 17.82
N VAL A 208 8.11 -7.92 18.05
CA VAL A 208 9.12 -7.73 16.99
C VAL A 208 8.85 -8.68 15.83
N GLY A 209 8.85 -8.15 14.61
CA GLY A 209 8.46 -8.84 13.39
C GLY A 209 6.99 -8.62 13.00
N GLU A 210 6.15 -8.09 13.90
CA GLU A 210 4.73 -7.86 13.63
C GLU A 210 4.44 -6.46 13.09
N ARG A 211 3.29 -6.32 12.42
CA ARG A 211 2.85 -5.06 11.83
C ARG A 211 2.02 -4.26 12.83
N PHE A 212 2.45 -3.03 13.05
CA PHE A 212 1.73 -2.00 13.78
C PHE A 212 1.14 -0.97 12.83
N THR A 213 -0.12 -0.62 13.05
CA THR A 213 -0.77 0.56 12.49
C THR A 213 -1.00 1.56 13.61
N VAL A 214 -0.48 2.77 13.47
CA VAL A 214 -0.72 3.89 14.38
C VAL A 214 -1.56 4.93 13.65
N SER A 215 -2.74 5.24 14.15
CA SER A 215 -3.53 6.38 13.66
C SER A 215 -3.58 7.48 14.70
N MET A 216 -3.60 8.74 14.27
CA MET A 216 -3.69 9.90 15.15
C MET A 216 -4.25 11.10 14.41
N TRP A 217 -4.76 12.08 15.14
CA TRP A 217 -5.08 13.39 14.59
C TRP A 217 -4.00 14.38 14.95
N VAL A 218 -3.63 15.24 13.98
CA VAL A 218 -2.63 16.29 14.16
C VAL A 218 -3.12 17.59 13.55
N MET A 219 -2.88 18.72 14.23
CA MET A 219 -3.14 20.05 13.71
C MET A 219 -1.92 20.96 13.93
N SER A 220 -1.56 21.71 12.90
CA SER A 220 -0.72 22.90 13.05
C SER A 220 -1.62 24.14 12.97
N PRO A 221 -1.60 25.05 13.95
CA PRO A 221 -2.58 26.15 14.01
C PRO A 221 -2.36 27.21 12.93
N GLU A 222 -1.12 27.63 12.71
CA GLU A 222 -0.82 28.83 11.90
C GLU A 222 -0.10 28.53 10.59
N TYR A 223 0.68 27.45 10.53
CA TYR A 223 1.57 27.17 9.40
C TYR A 223 1.33 25.78 8.82
N PRO A 224 1.24 25.64 7.48
CA PRO A 224 1.33 24.30 6.88
C PRO A 224 2.65 23.68 7.28
N SER A 225 2.63 22.40 7.65
CA SER A 225 3.76 21.73 8.27
C SER A 225 3.95 20.33 7.70
N LEU A 226 5.21 19.89 7.60
CA LEU A 226 5.55 18.50 7.32
C LEU A 226 5.79 17.80 8.65
N VAL A 227 4.79 17.08 9.13
CA VAL A 227 4.86 16.31 10.38
C VAL A 227 5.43 14.93 10.08
N VAL A 228 6.48 14.55 10.80
CA VAL A 228 7.12 13.25 10.64
C VAL A 228 6.83 12.39 11.87
N VAL A 229 6.35 11.18 11.62
CA VAL A 229 6.10 10.15 12.62
C VAL A 229 7.13 9.03 12.46
N GLY A 230 7.61 8.43 13.54
CA GLY A 230 8.55 7.31 13.44
C GLY A 230 8.67 6.46 14.70
N ALA A 231 9.32 5.30 14.56
CA ALA A 231 9.59 4.38 15.65
C ALA A 231 11.00 4.59 16.24
N TYR A 232 11.06 4.97 17.51
CA TYR A 232 12.28 5.40 18.21
C TYR A 232 12.57 4.54 19.43
N GLY A 233 13.81 4.62 19.91
CA GLY A 233 14.22 4.05 21.19
C GLY A 233 14.54 5.10 22.25
N GLU A 234 14.92 4.58 23.41
CA GLU A 234 15.35 5.34 24.59
C GLU A 234 16.56 6.24 24.32
N THR A 235 16.74 7.28 25.13
CA THR A 235 17.77 8.32 24.94
C THR A 235 19.20 7.77 24.84
N ASN A 236 19.47 6.62 25.43
CA ASN A 236 20.77 5.94 25.44
C ASN A 236 20.90 4.82 24.37
N THR A 237 19.95 4.71 23.44
CA THR A 237 19.95 3.67 22.39
C THR A 237 20.38 4.22 21.03
N THR A 238 20.73 3.34 20.09
CA THR A 238 21.00 3.69 18.69
C THR A 238 19.80 4.35 18.01
N TYR A 239 18.59 4.12 18.51
CA TYR A 239 17.34 4.68 17.99
C TYR A 239 16.87 5.92 18.77
N ALA A 240 17.73 6.52 19.59
CA ALA A 240 17.43 7.74 20.33
C ALA A 240 17.16 8.93 19.41
N THR A 241 17.93 9.08 18.33
CA THR A 241 17.86 10.25 17.43
C THR A 241 17.51 9.87 15.99
N ARG A 242 17.58 8.59 15.66
CA ARG A 242 17.30 8.03 14.34
C ARG A 242 16.25 6.93 14.49
N PRO A 243 15.05 7.09 13.92
CA PRO A 243 14.04 6.04 14.03
C PRO A 243 14.42 4.82 13.18
N THR A 244 13.86 3.65 13.50
CA THR A 244 13.94 2.45 12.65
C THR A 244 13.22 2.66 11.32
N VAL A 245 12.04 3.28 11.39
CA VAL A 245 11.20 3.70 10.28
C VAL A 245 10.53 5.02 10.62
N SER A 246 10.36 5.87 9.62
CA SER A 246 9.65 7.14 9.76
C SER A 246 9.04 7.57 8.43
N GLU A 247 7.92 8.28 8.51
CA GLU A 247 7.17 8.79 7.37
C GLU A 247 6.72 10.24 7.63
N GLY A 248 6.70 11.06 6.58
CA GLY A 248 6.31 12.47 6.63
C GLY A 248 4.93 12.69 6.01
N TYR A 249 4.13 13.53 6.66
CA TYR A 249 2.76 13.88 6.27
C TYR A 249 2.64 15.40 6.20
N GLU A 250 2.26 15.91 5.03
CA GLU A 250 1.94 17.33 4.87
C GLU A 250 0.56 17.60 5.48
N ILE A 251 0.48 18.57 6.39
CA ILE A 251 -0.76 18.99 7.03
C ILE A 251 -1.04 20.47 6.76
N GLU A 252 -2.30 20.80 6.57
CA GLU A 252 -2.77 22.18 6.35
C GLU A 252 -2.83 22.97 7.67
N ALA A 253 -2.60 24.28 7.59
CA ALA A 253 -2.76 25.18 8.73
C ALA A 253 -4.23 25.24 9.18
N GLY A 254 -4.45 25.22 10.50
CA GLY A 254 -5.75 25.38 11.14
C GLY A 254 -6.71 24.21 10.98
N LYS A 255 -6.26 23.05 10.46
CA LYS A 255 -7.10 21.87 10.24
C LYS A 255 -6.54 20.63 10.90
N TRP A 256 -7.39 19.93 11.64
CA TRP A 256 -7.14 18.57 12.10
C TRP A 256 -7.02 17.64 10.90
N THR A 257 -5.90 16.93 10.81
CA THR A 257 -5.58 15.97 9.75
C THR A 257 -5.33 14.62 10.39
N LYS A 258 -5.97 13.56 9.86
CA LYS A 258 -5.72 12.19 10.32
C LYS A 258 -4.46 11.66 9.65
N ILE A 259 -3.51 11.21 10.46
CA ILE A 259 -2.30 10.51 10.05
C ILE A 259 -2.47 9.02 10.32
N VAL A 260 -2.00 8.18 9.40
CA VAL A 260 -1.90 6.73 9.56
C VAL A 260 -0.49 6.31 9.23
N PHE A 261 0.23 5.79 10.23
CA PHE A 261 1.62 5.37 10.17
C PHE A 261 1.73 3.86 10.33
N GLU A 262 2.36 3.19 9.38
CA GLU A 262 2.62 1.75 9.43
C GLU A 262 4.07 1.48 9.85
N ASN A 263 4.26 0.48 10.71
CA ASN A 263 5.55 0.06 11.21
C ASN A 263 5.60 -1.47 11.34
N VAL A 264 6.48 -2.13 10.62
CA VAL A 264 6.87 -3.50 10.96
C VAL A 264 7.95 -3.42 12.03
N SER A 265 7.65 -3.89 13.24
CA SER A 265 8.52 -3.73 14.40
C SER A 265 9.87 -4.41 14.16
N ALA A 266 10.88 -3.62 13.78
CA ALA A 266 12.19 -4.12 13.38
C ALA A 266 13.17 -4.31 14.55
N SER A 267 12.79 -3.95 15.78
CA SER A 267 13.73 -3.85 16.90
C SER A 267 13.06 -3.92 18.27
N LYS A 268 13.66 -4.70 19.18
CA LYS A 268 13.25 -4.82 20.58
C LYS A 268 13.47 -3.55 21.41
N ILE A 269 14.23 -2.60 20.89
CA ILE A 269 14.61 -1.37 21.61
C ILE A 269 14.03 -0.10 20.97
N ALA A 270 13.30 -0.21 19.85
CA ALA A 270 12.60 0.90 19.21
C ALA A 270 11.11 0.88 19.62
N THR A 271 10.85 1.10 20.90
CA THR A 271 9.53 0.89 21.53
C THR A 271 8.65 2.14 21.54
N MET A 272 9.14 3.28 21.09
CA MET A 272 8.48 4.58 21.20
C MET A 272 7.94 5.09 19.86
N LEU A 273 6.87 5.86 19.92
CA LEU A 273 6.42 6.69 18.81
C LEU A 273 7.02 8.08 18.94
N GLY A 274 7.70 8.57 17.92
CA GLY A 274 8.23 9.93 17.87
C GLY A 274 7.53 10.77 16.82
N ILE A 275 7.23 12.02 17.16
CA ILE A 275 6.54 13.00 16.31
C ILE A 275 7.40 14.28 16.26
N TYR A 276 7.70 14.77 15.06
CA TYR A 276 8.47 16.00 14.86
C TYR A 276 8.11 16.72 13.56
N GLN A 277 8.77 17.84 13.27
CA GLN A 277 8.59 18.59 12.03
C GLN A 277 9.89 18.65 11.23
N ASP A 278 9.82 18.39 9.92
CA ASP A 278 10.96 18.58 9.01
C ASP A 278 10.87 19.91 8.23
N LYS A 279 12.03 20.52 7.98
CA LYS A 279 12.20 21.84 7.33
C LYS A 279 12.41 21.74 5.83
N SER A 280 12.25 20.57 5.23
CA SER A 280 12.72 20.32 3.86
C SER A 280 12.13 21.28 2.84
N ASN A 281 10.95 21.89 3.07
CA ASN A 281 10.45 23.08 2.32
C ASN A 281 9.38 23.93 3.07
N LEU A 282 9.11 23.69 4.36
CA LEU A 282 8.01 24.34 5.12
C LEU A 282 8.50 25.01 6.42
N VAL A 283 7.71 25.95 6.93
CA VAL A 283 7.94 26.62 8.22
C VAL A 283 7.69 25.63 9.35
N ILE A 284 8.60 25.56 10.32
CA ILE A 284 8.31 24.83 11.57
C ILE A 284 7.25 25.64 12.31
N SER A 285 6.08 25.04 12.50
CA SER A 285 5.09 25.60 13.39
C SER A 285 5.62 25.56 14.83
N PRO A 286 5.58 26.67 15.58
CA PRO A 286 6.04 26.70 16.97
C PRO A 286 5.19 25.79 17.87
N VAL A 287 3.98 25.44 17.42
CA VAL A 287 3.01 24.60 18.14
C VAL A 287 2.46 23.53 17.21
N LEU A 288 2.34 22.30 17.72
CA LEU A 288 1.50 21.24 17.14
C LEU A 288 0.49 20.77 18.16
N TYR A 289 -0.64 20.31 17.68
CA TYR A 289 -1.63 19.62 18.48
C TYR A 289 -1.79 18.19 17.99
N THR A 290 -2.02 17.25 18.91
CA THR A 290 -2.35 15.86 18.55
C THR A 290 -3.40 15.26 19.46
N ASP A 291 -4.25 14.40 18.91
CA ASP A 291 -5.29 13.69 19.64
C ASP A 291 -5.58 12.28 19.07
N ASP A 292 -6.30 11.47 19.84
CA ASP A 292 -6.83 10.15 19.51
C ASP A 292 -5.80 9.25 18.84
N ILE A 293 -4.71 8.97 19.56
CA ILE A 293 -3.70 8.04 19.08
C ILE A 293 -4.19 6.61 19.32
N GLU A 294 -4.38 5.86 18.25
CA GLU A 294 -4.77 4.46 18.27
C GLU A 294 -3.67 3.61 17.64
N VAL A 295 -3.27 2.56 18.35
CA VAL A 295 -2.22 1.63 17.95
C VAL A 295 -2.84 0.25 17.87
N VAL A 296 -2.66 -0.42 16.73
CA VAL A 296 -3.14 -1.79 16.50
C VAL A 296 -1.98 -2.61 15.96
N CYS A 297 -1.70 -3.74 16.60
CA CYS A 297 -0.74 -4.75 16.15
C CYS A 297 -1.51 -5.96 15.62
N THR A 298 -1.19 -6.38 14.41
CA THR A 298 -1.79 -7.54 13.75
C THR A 298 -0.72 -8.55 13.40
N LYS A 299 -1.09 -9.83 13.43
CA LYS A 299 -0.17 -10.89 13.04
C LYS A 299 0.20 -10.75 11.55
N THR A 300 1.49 -10.78 11.27
CA THR A 300 2.01 -10.93 9.91
C THR A 300 1.84 -12.39 9.55
N THR A 301 1.04 -12.71 8.54
CA THR A 301 0.90 -14.08 8.07
C THR A 301 2.23 -14.55 7.52
N SER A 302 2.95 -15.35 8.30
CA SER A 302 4.25 -15.91 7.96
C SER A 302 4.19 -17.12 7.01
N ASP A 303 3.06 -17.37 6.35
CA ASP A 303 2.86 -18.55 5.50
C ASP A 303 2.17 -18.19 4.19
N THR A 304 2.76 -17.29 3.41
CA THR A 304 2.81 -17.33 1.93
C THR A 304 3.86 -16.32 1.48
N ASN A 305 4.80 -16.75 0.64
CA ASN A 305 5.62 -15.86 -0.19
C ASN A 305 4.69 -15.06 -1.13
N GLU A 306 4.03 -14.03 -0.62
CA GLU A 306 3.37 -13.02 -1.44
C GLU A 306 4.08 -11.69 -1.24
N ALA A 307 4.65 -11.21 -2.34
CA ALA A 307 5.44 -9.99 -2.48
C ALA A 307 4.91 -8.80 -1.69
N LEU A 308 5.86 -8.07 -1.11
CA LEU A 308 5.67 -6.72 -0.61
C LEU A 308 4.82 -5.92 -1.63
N PRO A 309 3.84 -5.11 -1.17
CA PRO A 309 2.98 -4.37 -2.08
C PRO A 309 3.82 -3.46 -2.98
N GLN A 310 3.83 -3.78 -4.25
CA GLN A 310 4.45 -2.99 -5.31
C GLN A 310 3.62 -1.73 -5.58
N LYS A 311 4.25 -0.56 -5.70
CA LYS A 311 3.60 0.74 -5.93
C LYS A 311 3.68 1.14 -7.40
N GLU A 312 2.54 1.15 -8.07
CA GLU A 312 2.42 1.68 -9.42
C GLU A 312 2.07 3.18 -9.38
N ILE A 313 3.00 4.05 -9.77
CA ILE A 313 2.76 5.50 -9.90
C ILE A 313 2.61 5.86 -11.39
N ILE A 314 1.82 5.07 -12.13
CA ILE A 314 1.66 5.22 -13.58
C ILE A 314 0.20 5.48 -13.94
N SER A 315 -0.04 6.37 -14.91
CA SER A 315 -1.39 6.72 -15.35
C SER A 315 -2.01 5.62 -16.20
N GLN A 316 -3.34 5.58 -16.28
CA GLN A 316 -4.06 4.67 -17.18
C GLN A 316 -3.64 4.82 -18.66
N GLU A 317 -3.25 6.03 -19.08
CA GLU A 317 -2.67 6.27 -20.40
C GLU A 317 -1.35 5.49 -20.60
N ILE A 318 -0.49 5.46 -19.59
CA ILE A 318 0.78 4.74 -19.64
C ILE A 318 0.55 3.22 -19.62
N ILE A 319 -0.40 2.74 -18.80
CA ILE A 319 -0.77 1.31 -18.76
C ILE A 319 -1.24 0.88 -20.15
N SER A 320 -2.17 1.62 -20.73
CA SER A 320 -2.67 1.34 -22.09
C SER A 320 -1.57 1.44 -23.14
N ALA A 321 -0.64 2.40 -23.02
CA ALA A 321 0.51 2.49 -23.90
C ALA A 321 1.43 1.27 -23.79
N LEU A 322 1.69 0.76 -22.58
CA LEU A 322 2.50 -0.45 -22.36
C LEU A 322 1.83 -1.71 -22.94
N GLU A 323 0.51 -1.85 -22.78
CA GLU A 323 -0.24 -2.99 -23.33
C GLU A 323 -0.27 -3.02 -24.86
N ASN A 324 -0.25 -1.86 -25.50
CA ASN A 324 -0.35 -1.73 -26.97
C ASN A 324 1.00 -1.46 -27.66
N ALA A 325 2.08 -1.28 -26.90
CA ALA A 325 3.39 -0.98 -27.48
C ALA A 325 4.00 -2.21 -28.14
N ASN A 326 4.62 -2.00 -29.29
CA ASN A 326 5.54 -2.96 -29.88
C ASN A 326 6.89 -2.86 -29.15
N LEU A 327 7.10 -3.74 -28.17
CA LEU A 327 8.29 -3.76 -27.33
C LEU A 327 9.54 -4.11 -28.15
N THR A 328 10.50 -3.18 -28.17
CA THR A 328 11.83 -3.39 -28.76
C THR A 328 12.83 -3.88 -27.72
N ILE A 329 12.58 -3.58 -26.44
CA ILE A 329 13.35 -4.08 -25.28
C ILE A 329 12.36 -4.56 -24.23
N ASP A 330 12.55 -5.79 -23.76
CA ASP A 330 11.83 -6.38 -22.64
C ASP A 330 12.84 -7.22 -21.84
N TYR A 331 13.39 -6.63 -20.78
CA TYR A 331 14.33 -7.29 -19.89
C TYR A 331 13.65 -7.56 -18.55
N SER A 332 13.19 -8.80 -18.40
CA SER A 332 13.00 -9.43 -17.11
C SER A 332 14.30 -10.14 -16.74
N PHE A 333 14.86 -9.87 -15.55
CA PHE A 333 16.14 -10.46 -15.15
C PHE A 333 16.01 -11.90 -14.62
N ASN A 334 14.78 -12.42 -14.54
CA ASN A 334 14.45 -13.77 -14.11
C ASN A 334 15.21 -14.84 -14.91
N ASP A 335 15.27 -14.71 -16.24
CA ASP A 335 15.87 -15.70 -17.15
C ASP A 335 17.25 -15.29 -17.70
N ILE A 336 17.83 -14.19 -17.19
CA ILE A 336 19.08 -13.63 -17.73
C ILE A 336 20.29 -14.16 -16.96
N GLU A 337 21.15 -14.95 -17.61
CA GLU A 337 22.38 -15.50 -16.99
C GLU A 337 23.51 -14.46 -16.81
N SER A 338 23.50 -13.37 -17.58
CA SER A 338 24.50 -12.31 -17.53
C SER A 338 23.97 -10.98 -18.04
N ILE A 339 24.51 -9.87 -17.53
CA ILE A 339 24.07 -8.50 -17.89
C ILE A 339 24.02 -8.34 -19.43
N PRO A 340 22.88 -7.88 -19.99
CA PRO A 340 22.75 -7.71 -21.44
C PRO A 340 23.86 -6.81 -22.01
N LYS A 341 24.42 -7.19 -23.17
CA LYS A 341 25.49 -6.42 -23.84
C LYS A 341 25.06 -5.01 -24.26
N SER A 342 23.75 -4.76 -24.36
CA SER A 342 23.17 -3.45 -24.60
C SER A 342 23.31 -2.51 -23.41
N MET A 343 23.55 -3.03 -22.19
CA MET A 343 23.75 -2.22 -21.01
C MET A 343 25.16 -1.65 -20.94
N ILE A 344 25.25 -0.33 -20.80
CA ILE A 344 26.50 0.41 -20.74
C ILE A 344 26.50 1.34 -19.53
N ALA A 345 27.69 1.56 -18.94
CA ALA A 345 27.88 2.54 -17.88
C ALA A 345 28.06 3.94 -18.46
N GLY A 346 27.65 4.96 -17.71
CA GLY A 346 27.93 6.35 -18.03
C GLY A 346 27.98 7.25 -16.79
N GLY A 347 28.38 8.51 -17.00
CA GLY A 347 28.40 9.54 -15.95
C GLY A 347 29.54 9.39 -14.95
N ALA A 348 30.27 10.48 -14.72
CA ALA A 348 31.32 10.63 -13.71
C ALA A 348 32.29 9.44 -13.51
N ASN A 349 32.63 8.71 -14.57
CA ASN A 349 33.49 7.52 -14.61
C ASN A 349 32.95 6.30 -13.84
N TYR A 350 31.62 6.11 -13.78
CA TYR A 350 31.06 4.84 -13.31
C TYR A 350 31.54 3.67 -14.17
N ASN A 351 31.92 2.57 -13.52
CA ASN A 351 32.32 1.33 -14.20
C ASN A 351 31.30 0.23 -13.90
N LEU A 352 31.23 -0.76 -14.80
CA LEU A 352 30.21 -1.82 -14.75
C LEU A 352 30.43 -2.84 -13.62
N ASN A 353 31.51 -2.75 -12.83
CA ASN A 353 31.80 -3.73 -11.78
C ASN A 353 30.79 -3.69 -10.62
N GLY A 354 30.01 -2.61 -10.54
CA GLY A 354 28.89 -2.50 -9.59
C GLY A 354 27.58 -3.09 -10.11
N LEU A 355 27.53 -3.62 -11.33
CA LEU A 355 26.34 -4.28 -11.87
C LEU A 355 26.40 -5.79 -11.66
N ALA A 356 25.28 -6.36 -11.23
CA ALA A 356 25.12 -7.80 -11.13
C ALA A 356 23.64 -8.18 -11.29
N VAL A 357 23.37 -9.42 -11.67
CA VAL A 357 22.04 -10.01 -11.46
C VAL A 357 21.95 -10.42 -9.99
N SER A 358 20.84 -10.10 -9.35
CA SER A 358 20.61 -10.26 -7.91
C SER A 358 19.42 -11.16 -7.64
N ASP A 359 19.62 -12.16 -6.79
CA ASP A 359 18.54 -13.03 -6.28
C ASP A 359 17.86 -12.42 -5.03
N ILE A 360 18.39 -11.31 -4.51
CA ILE A 360 17.80 -10.56 -3.40
C ILE A 360 17.08 -9.33 -3.96
N TYR A 361 15.86 -9.12 -3.47
CA TYR A 361 14.94 -8.07 -3.95
C TYR A 361 14.59 -8.25 -5.41
N ASP A 362 13.51 -8.97 -5.62
CA ASP A 362 12.89 -9.17 -6.91
C ASP A 362 11.46 -8.63 -6.83
N VAL A 363 10.95 -8.14 -7.96
CA VAL A 363 9.63 -7.53 -8.01
C VAL A 363 8.56 -8.59 -7.78
N ASP A 364 8.68 -9.79 -8.36
CA ASP A 364 7.63 -10.81 -8.37
C ASP A 364 7.76 -11.92 -7.30
N ASP A 365 8.74 -11.78 -6.38
CA ASP A 365 9.11 -12.73 -5.32
C ASP A 365 9.49 -14.15 -5.81
N ASN A 366 9.68 -14.35 -7.11
CA ASN A 366 10.05 -15.64 -7.72
C ASN A 366 11.13 -15.52 -8.82
N GLY A 367 11.89 -14.42 -8.79
CA GLY A 367 12.72 -13.95 -9.87
C GLY A 367 14.05 -13.33 -9.42
N ARG A 368 14.67 -12.57 -10.32
CA ARG A 368 15.96 -11.88 -10.13
C ARG A 368 15.84 -10.48 -10.66
N SER A 369 16.58 -9.54 -10.08
CA SER A 369 16.65 -8.15 -10.53
C SER A 369 18.08 -7.72 -10.91
N LEU A 370 18.22 -6.56 -11.54
CA LEU A 370 19.51 -5.92 -11.77
C LEU A 370 19.93 -5.09 -10.56
N LEU A 371 21.00 -5.51 -9.89
CA LEU A 371 21.72 -4.67 -8.95
C LEU A 371 22.47 -3.58 -9.72
N PHE A 372 22.13 -2.32 -9.43
CA PHE A 372 22.90 -1.14 -9.77
C PHE A 372 23.64 -0.61 -8.54
N GLY A 373 24.77 -1.26 -8.22
CA GLY A 373 25.57 -1.05 -7.02
C GLY A 373 26.85 -0.22 -7.22
N ALA A 374 27.65 -0.15 -6.15
CA ALA A 374 28.92 0.59 -6.07
C ALA A 374 28.81 2.08 -6.47
N ARG A 375 27.65 2.70 -6.20
CA ARG A 375 27.39 4.09 -6.57
C ARG A 375 27.97 5.06 -5.54
N SER A 376 28.75 6.04 -6.03
CA SER A 376 29.36 7.08 -5.18
C SER A 376 28.95 8.50 -5.55
N LYS A 377 28.21 8.68 -6.66
CA LYS A 377 27.71 9.98 -7.12
C LYS A 377 26.30 9.84 -7.68
N PRO A 378 25.45 10.89 -7.60
CA PRO A 378 24.09 10.82 -8.11
C PRO A 378 24.01 10.58 -9.62
N ASP A 379 24.98 11.11 -10.36
CA ASP A 379 25.07 11.06 -11.83
C ASP A 379 25.76 9.80 -12.39
N HIS A 380 26.11 8.84 -11.51
CA HIS A 380 26.38 7.46 -11.95
C HIS A 380 25.11 6.93 -12.60
N ARG A 381 25.22 6.48 -13.85
CA ARG A 381 24.09 6.02 -14.65
C ARG A 381 24.39 4.69 -15.33
N ILE A 382 23.35 3.88 -15.48
CA ILE A 382 23.33 2.81 -16.47
C ILE A 382 22.46 3.26 -17.64
N LYS A 383 22.82 2.82 -18.85
CA LYS A 383 22.03 3.06 -20.05
C LYS A 383 21.80 1.75 -20.79
N VAL A 384 20.63 1.61 -21.37
CA VAL A 384 20.29 0.57 -22.33
C VAL A 384 20.44 1.16 -23.74
N ALA A 385 21.39 0.62 -24.50
CA ALA A 385 21.63 1.01 -25.88
C ALA A 385 20.64 0.36 -26.86
N ASN A 386 20.49 0.96 -28.04
CA ASN A 386 19.55 0.52 -29.09
C ASN A 386 18.09 0.50 -28.63
N ALA A 387 17.74 1.37 -27.69
CA ALA A 387 16.37 1.55 -27.20
C ALA A 387 15.45 2.18 -28.24
N PHE A 388 16.02 3.04 -29.10
CA PHE A 388 15.29 3.70 -30.17
C PHE A 388 15.92 3.42 -31.52
N SER A 389 15.06 3.31 -32.53
CA SER A 389 15.46 3.04 -33.90
C SER A 389 15.20 4.22 -34.83
N PRO A 390 16.14 4.57 -35.74
CA PRO A 390 16.00 5.69 -36.68
C PRO A 390 14.74 5.66 -37.56
N GLU A 391 14.22 4.48 -37.92
CA GLU A 391 13.00 4.37 -38.72
C GLU A 391 11.72 4.82 -37.97
N ASN A 392 11.80 4.99 -36.65
CA ASN A 392 10.68 5.40 -35.80
C ASN A 392 10.83 6.86 -35.31
N ILE A 393 11.62 7.69 -35.99
CA ILE A 393 11.62 9.15 -35.77
C ILE A 393 10.21 9.70 -35.95
N GLY A 394 9.80 10.56 -35.01
CA GLY A 394 8.45 11.14 -34.91
C GLY A 394 7.41 10.25 -34.24
N LYS A 395 7.73 8.98 -33.93
CA LYS A 395 6.83 8.11 -33.16
C LYS A 395 7.01 8.28 -31.66
N LYS A 396 5.98 7.93 -30.91
CA LYS A 396 6.02 7.86 -29.45
C LYS A 396 6.56 6.52 -29.00
N TYR A 397 7.29 6.55 -27.90
CA TYR A 397 7.75 5.38 -27.18
C TYR A 397 7.23 5.44 -25.76
N VAL A 398 6.90 4.27 -25.21
CA VAL A 398 6.71 4.09 -23.77
C VAL A 398 7.97 3.45 -23.20
N ILE A 399 8.39 3.97 -22.06
CA ILE A 399 9.52 3.46 -21.27
C ILE A 399 8.96 3.13 -19.89
N SER A 400 9.20 1.91 -19.41
CA SER A 400 8.87 1.47 -18.06
C SER A 400 9.98 0.62 -17.47
N MET A 401 10.12 0.68 -16.15
CA MET A 401 10.93 -0.25 -15.35
C MET A 401 10.42 -0.20 -13.91
N TRP A 402 10.67 -1.27 -13.17
CA TRP A 402 10.53 -1.31 -11.73
C TRP A 402 11.84 -0.88 -11.06
N VAL A 403 11.75 -0.11 -9.98
CA VAL A 403 12.91 0.36 -9.23
C VAL A 403 12.68 0.20 -7.74
N TYR A 404 13.66 -0.37 -7.04
CA TYR A 404 13.66 -0.55 -5.59
C TYR A 404 14.95 -0.01 -4.97
N ILE A 405 14.79 0.68 -3.83
CA ILE A 405 15.90 1.31 -3.11
C ILE A 405 15.79 0.96 -1.62
N PRO A 406 16.62 0.05 -1.10
CA PRO A 406 16.48 -0.42 0.29
C PRO A 406 16.94 0.62 1.32
N GLN A 407 17.88 1.51 0.97
CA GLN A 407 18.59 2.30 1.99
C GLN A 407 17.77 3.51 2.46
N LYS A 408 17.07 4.20 1.54
CA LYS A 408 16.27 5.41 1.82
C LYS A 408 15.42 5.81 0.62
N SER A 409 14.36 6.58 0.87
CA SER A 409 13.59 7.21 -0.20
C SER A 409 14.51 8.14 -1.01
N SER A 410 14.31 8.14 -2.32
CA SER A 410 15.14 8.92 -3.23
C SER A 410 14.32 9.44 -4.41
N LYS A 411 14.96 10.25 -5.25
CA LYS A 411 14.39 10.68 -6.52
C LYS A 411 15.31 10.22 -7.63
N ILE A 412 14.78 9.43 -8.54
CA ILE A 412 15.50 9.00 -9.73
C ILE A 412 15.04 9.82 -10.93
N LYS A 413 15.81 9.72 -12.01
CA LYS A 413 15.53 10.31 -13.30
C LYS A 413 15.75 9.25 -14.36
N VAL A 414 14.74 9.04 -15.20
CA VAL A 414 14.83 8.21 -16.41
C VAL A 414 14.94 9.17 -17.60
N SER A 415 15.94 8.98 -18.45
CA SER A 415 16.34 9.94 -19.48
C SER A 415 16.64 9.27 -20.81
N THR A 416 16.39 9.96 -21.92
CA THR A 416 16.83 9.54 -23.25
C THR A 416 18.18 10.17 -23.59
N PHE A 417 19.10 9.38 -24.14
CA PHE A 417 20.46 9.80 -24.47
C PHE A 417 20.82 9.37 -25.88
N GLY A 418 21.82 10.05 -26.44
CA GLY A 418 22.39 9.68 -27.71
C GLY A 418 23.68 8.90 -27.65
N VAL A 419 24.15 8.54 -28.85
CA VAL A 419 25.35 7.73 -29.10
C VAL A 419 26.57 8.35 -28.42
N VAL A 420 27.41 7.51 -27.82
CA VAL A 420 28.68 7.91 -27.20
C VAL A 420 29.51 8.74 -28.18
N GLY A 421 30.03 9.89 -27.72
CA GLY A 421 30.79 10.83 -28.55
C GLY A 421 29.96 11.97 -29.16
N THR A 422 28.63 11.97 -28.99
CA THR A 422 27.75 13.07 -29.40
C THR A 422 27.41 13.99 -28.21
N ALA A 423 26.87 15.18 -28.47
CA ALA A 423 26.37 16.08 -27.40
C ALA A 423 25.27 15.42 -26.56
N PHE A 424 24.42 14.60 -27.19
CA PHE A 424 23.35 13.83 -26.55
C PHE A 424 23.87 12.67 -25.68
N ALA A 425 25.16 12.31 -25.74
CA ALA A 425 25.75 11.34 -24.84
C ALA A 425 25.79 11.84 -23.38
N TYR A 426 25.89 13.16 -23.20
CA TYR A 426 26.09 13.81 -21.91
C TYR A 426 24.83 14.53 -21.42
N THR A 427 24.10 15.15 -22.34
CA THR A 427 22.85 15.87 -22.06
C THR A 427 21.66 15.02 -22.51
N ALA A 428 20.71 14.80 -21.59
CA ALA A 428 19.48 14.08 -21.91
C ALA A 428 18.65 14.85 -22.95
N SER A 429 18.08 14.13 -23.93
CA SER A 429 17.15 14.73 -24.90
C SER A 429 15.76 14.93 -24.31
N ASP A 430 15.32 14.01 -23.45
CA ASP A 430 14.08 14.08 -22.68
C ASP A 430 14.25 13.28 -21.38
N PHE A 431 13.47 13.61 -20.35
CA PHE A 431 13.52 12.88 -19.08
C PHE A 431 12.26 13.06 -18.24
N LYS A 432 12.04 12.11 -17.33
CA LYS A 432 11.09 12.25 -16.22
C LYS A 432 11.73 11.83 -14.90
N GLU A 433 11.39 12.57 -13.84
CA GLU A 433 11.84 12.27 -12.49
C GLU A 433 10.73 11.58 -11.69
N PHE A 434 11.13 10.64 -10.84
CA PHE A 434 10.21 9.82 -10.06
C PHE A 434 10.64 9.74 -8.60
N PRO A 435 9.73 9.97 -7.64
CA PRO A 435 9.99 9.64 -6.25
C PRO A 435 9.96 8.12 -6.08
N ILE A 436 10.99 7.56 -5.46
CA ILE A 436 11.08 6.15 -5.09
C ILE A 436 11.09 6.08 -3.56
N PRO A 437 10.03 5.55 -2.92
CA PRO A 437 10.01 5.32 -1.49
C PRO A 437 11.09 4.33 -1.07
N LYS A 438 11.53 4.42 0.18
CA LYS A 438 12.45 3.46 0.78
C LYS A 438 11.76 2.08 0.82
N ASP A 439 12.52 1.04 0.45
CA ASP A 439 12.12 -0.36 0.71
C ASP A 439 10.78 -0.73 0.04
N GLU A 440 10.49 -0.13 -1.11
CA GLU A 440 9.27 -0.34 -1.88
C GLU A 440 9.59 -0.40 -3.38
N TRP A 441 9.16 -1.47 -4.05
CA TRP A 441 9.23 -1.54 -5.51
C TRP A 441 8.30 -0.50 -6.10
N THR A 442 8.83 0.37 -6.95
CA THR A 442 8.06 1.43 -7.60
C THR A 442 8.17 1.30 -9.10
N GLN A 443 7.04 1.16 -9.78
CA GLN A 443 7.02 1.21 -11.24
C GLN A 443 7.14 2.65 -11.69
N VAL A 444 8.15 2.92 -12.51
CA VAL A 444 8.33 4.21 -13.15
C VAL A 444 8.11 4.06 -14.64
N ALA A 445 7.36 5.00 -15.21
CA ALA A 445 7.14 5.01 -16.64
C ALA A 445 6.78 6.39 -17.18
N PHE A 446 7.11 6.61 -18.44
CA PHE A 446 6.68 7.78 -19.19
C PHE A 446 6.68 7.54 -20.69
N ILE A 447 5.93 8.38 -21.38
CA ILE A 447 5.86 8.41 -22.84
C ILE A 447 6.74 9.56 -23.32
N THR A 448 7.56 9.30 -24.33
CA THR A 448 8.42 10.29 -24.98
C THR A 448 8.32 10.15 -26.49
N GLU A 449 8.65 11.19 -27.23
CA GLU A 449 8.69 11.18 -28.70
C GLU A 449 10.14 11.05 -29.17
N HIS A 450 10.39 10.15 -30.13
CA HIS A 450 11.72 9.99 -30.70
C HIS A 450 12.00 11.08 -31.74
N LYS A 451 12.69 12.15 -31.33
CA LYS A 451 12.87 13.36 -32.16
C LYS A 451 14.15 13.40 -32.98
N GLU A 452 15.20 12.71 -32.52
CA GLU A 452 16.56 12.89 -33.02
C GLU A 452 17.18 11.53 -33.37
N GLU A 453 17.71 11.38 -34.57
CA GLU A 453 18.34 10.13 -35.05
C GLU A 453 19.47 9.65 -34.14
N LEU A 454 20.17 10.57 -33.49
CA LEU A 454 21.30 10.27 -32.62
C LEU A 454 20.88 9.83 -31.21
N VAL A 455 19.60 9.93 -30.82
CA VAL A 455 19.07 9.56 -29.49
C VAL A 455 18.64 8.10 -29.48
N THR A 456 19.56 7.20 -29.14
CA THR A 456 19.35 5.74 -29.27
C THR A 456 19.31 4.99 -27.94
N MET A 457 19.36 5.68 -26.81
CA MET A 457 19.55 5.06 -25.49
C MET A 457 18.55 5.56 -24.45
N VAL A 458 18.21 4.70 -23.49
CA VAL A 458 17.48 5.08 -22.27
C VAL A 458 18.42 4.87 -21.09
N GLY A 459 18.48 5.81 -20.15
CA GLY A 459 19.29 5.68 -18.95
C GLY A 459 18.55 6.05 -17.68
N ILE A 460 19.05 5.54 -16.56
CA ILE A 460 18.53 5.81 -15.21
C ILE A 460 19.68 6.29 -14.32
N GLU A 461 19.41 7.36 -13.57
CA GLU A 461 20.33 7.97 -12.61
C GLU A 461 19.57 8.61 -11.45
N GLN A 462 20.26 9.01 -10.38
CA GLN A 462 19.64 9.83 -9.33
C GLN A 462 19.61 11.30 -9.74
N VAL A 463 18.61 12.03 -9.26
CA VAL A 463 18.55 13.49 -9.42
C VAL A 463 19.73 14.14 -8.70
N ALA A 464 20.41 15.09 -9.36
CA ALA A 464 21.57 15.79 -8.81
C ALA A 464 21.22 16.56 -7.52
N GLY A 465 22.20 16.70 -6.61
CA GLY A 465 21.99 17.35 -5.31
C GLY A 465 21.31 16.48 -4.24
N SER A 466 20.91 15.25 -4.58
CA SER A 466 20.41 14.27 -3.62
C SER A 466 21.56 13.53 -2.90
N ASN A 467 21.29 13.02 -1.69
CA ASN A 467 22.22 12.10 -1.04
C ASN A 467 22.27 10.79 -1.83
N VAL A 468 23.46 10.39 -2.29
CA VAL A 468 23.67 9.17 -3.09
C VAL A 468 23.12 7.94 -2.38
N VAL A 469 22.41 7.08 -3.12
CA VAL A 469 22.12 5.70 -2.69
C VAL A 469 23.17 4.79 -3.31
N SER A 470 23.78 3.94 -2.49
CA SER A 470 24.90 3.09 -2.92
C SER A 470 24.46 1.98 -3.87
N GLU A 471 23.20 1.53 -3.75
CA GLU A 471 22.62 0.48 -4.58
C GLU A 471 21.18 0.83 -4.93
N MET A 472 20.76 0.45 -6.14
CA MET A 472 19.37 0.44 -6.60
C MET A 472 19.14 -0.90 -7.28
N TYR A 473 17.93 -1.42 -7.21
CA TYR A 473 17.53 -2.66 -7.89
C TYR A 473 16.53 -2.28 -8.98
N ILE A 474 16.70 -2.83 -10.16
CA ILE A 474 15.91 -2.50 -11.34
C ILE A 474 15.41 -3.77 -11.97
N ASP A 475 14.15 -3.79 -12.36
CA ASP A 475 13.55 -4.95 -13.00
C ASP A 475 12.59 -4.55 -14.12
N ASP A 476 12.22 -5.53 -14.94
CA ASP A 476 11.12 -5.44 -15.91
C ASP A 476 11.23 -4.19 -16.81
N ILE A 477 12.42 -3.99 -17.39
CA ILE A 477 12.71 -2.86 -18.26
C ILE A 477 12.03 -3.08 -19.61
N LYS A 478 10.99 -2.27 -19.87
CA LYS A 478 10.19 -2.32 -21.10
C LYS A 478 10.32 -1.02 -21.87
N ILE A 479 10.72 -1.12 -23.12
CA ILE A 479 10.80 0.02 -24.05
C ILE A 479 10.15 -0.42 -25.35
N GLY A 480 9.17 0.35 -25.82
CA GLY A 480 8.43 0.00 -27.03
C GLY A 480 7.84 1.20 -27.73
N VAL A 481 7.60 1.02 -29.02
CA VAL A 481 6.95 2.01 -29.89
C VAL A 481 5.44 1.92 -29.70
N ILE A 482 4.77 3.06 -29.54
CA ILE A 482 3.31 3.18 -29.51
C ILE A 482 2.86 3.52 -30.93
N GLU A 483 1.92 2.75 -31.48
CA GLU A 483 1.34 3.00 -32.82
C GLU A 483 0.38 4.20 -32.86
#